data_AF-A0A937GK92-F1
#
_entry.id   AF-A0A937GK92-F1
#
_cell.length_a   1.000
_cell.length_b   1.000
_cell.length_c   1.000
_cell.angle_alpha   90.00
_cell.angle_beta   90.00
_cell.angle_gamma   90.00
#
_symmetry.space_group_name_H-M   'P 1'
#
loop_
_entity.id
_entity.type
_entity.pdbx_description
1 polymer ?
#
loop_
_entity_poly.entity_id
_entity_poly.type
_entity_poly.pdbx_seq_one_letter_code
_entity_poly.pdbx_strand_id
1 'polypeptide(L)'
;MLEYYNIIKSLHIIFVITWFAGLFYIPRLFIYFIESSKKEKLEKEILTNQISVMMERLWFIIAWPSAIMALFFGIWLLILVPNWLYEKWMITKLIFVFSLVLYHIKTHYILKELQSGIIKYSSDFMRIWNEVTSVILVSVVFLVVLKNTVNWTLFTFFTVIFIILILVLIKLYKILRN
;
A
#
# COMPACT_ATOMS: atom_id res chain seq x y z
N MET A 1 25.75 -20.19 -2.70
CA MET A 1 24.58 -19.72 -3.50
C MET A 1 23.26 -19.93 -2.77
N LEU A 2 22.94 -21.14 -2.26
CA LEU A 2 21.70 -21.37 -1.48
C LEU A 2 21.66 -20.65 -0.12
N GLU A 3 22.80 -20.49 0.56
CA GLU A 3 22.85 -19.82 1.88
C GLU A 3 22.40 -18.36 1.83
N TYR A 4 22.85 -17.60 0.82
CA TYR A 4 22.45 -16.21 0.65
C TYR A 4 21.01 -16.05 0.15
N TYR A 5 20.47 -17.03 -0.57
CA TYR A 5 19.10 -16.97 -1.09
C TYR A 5 18.07 -16.80 0.04
N ASN A 6 18.16 -17.61 1.10
CA ASN A 6 17.22 -17.54 2.22
C ASN A 6 17.36 -16.23 3.00
N ILE A 7 18.59 -15.71 3.13
CA ILE A 7 18.85 -14.42 3.79
C ILE A 7 18.24 -13.28 2.97
N ILE A 8 18.53 -13.21 1.66
CA ILE A 8 18.00 -12.19 0.76
C ILE A 8 16.47 -12.26 0.70
N LYS A 9 15.91 -13.47 0.65
CA LYS A 9 14.46 -13.68 0.68
C LYS A 9 13.85 -13.19 1.99
N SER A 10 14.50 -13.45 3.13
CA SER A 10 14.05 -12.97 4.44
C SER A 10 14.10 -11.45 4.50
N LEU A 11 15.18 -10.83 4.05
CA LEU A 11 15.31 -9.37 3.97
C LEU A 11 14.22 -8.75 3.08
N HIS A 12 14.00 -9.31 1.88
CA HIS A 12 12.91 -8.87 1.01
C HIS A 12 11.56 -8.90 1.72
N ILE A 13 11.23 -9.99 2.42
CA ILE A 13 9.97 -10.12 3.15
C ILE A 13 9.86 -9.07 4.26
N ILE A 14 10.93 -8.85 5.06
CA ILE A 14 10.95 -7.84 6.12
C ILE A 14 10.67 -6.45 5.55
N PHE A 15 11.32 -6.10 4.44
CA PHE A 15 11.13 -4.79 3.80
C PHE A 15 9.76 -4.65 3.12
N VAL A 16 9.21 -5.74 2.57
CA VAL A 16 7.82 -5.75 2.08
C VAL A 16 6.84 -5.49 3.22
N ILE A 17 6.99 -6.16 4.37
CA ILE A 17 6.10 -5.98 5.52
C ILE A 17 6.17 -4.54 6.04
N THR A 18 7.38 -3.99 6.22
CA THR A 18 7.56 -2.60 6.68
C THR A 18 7.03 -1.59 5.67
N TRP A 19 7.19 -1.83 4.37
CA TRP A 19 6.62 -0.98 3.34
C TRP A 19 5.09 -0.98 3.36
N PHE A 20 4.47 -2.16 3.43
CA PHE A 20 3.01 -2.28 3.55
C PHE A 20 2.49 -1.64 4.83
N ALA A 21 3.18 -1.78 5.97
CA ALA A 21 2.81 -1.10 7.21
C ALA A 21 2.74 0.43 7.05
N GLY A 22 3.72 1.02 6.35
CA GLY A 22 3.68 2.44 6.00
C GLY A 22 2.52 2.81 5.08
N LEU A 23 2.28 2.01 4.03
CA LEU A 23 1.20 2.23 3.06
C LEU A 23 -0.22 2.07 3.64
N PHE A 24 -0.42 1.21 4.63
CA PHE A 24 -1.69 1.09 5.35
C PHE A 24 -1.96 2.27 6.28
N TYR A 25 -0.90 2.86 6.84
CA TYR A 25 -1.07 3.88 7.86
C TYR A 25 -1.10 5.30 7.28
N ILE A 26 -0.40 5.57 6.18
CA ILE A 26 -0.36 6.92 5.60
C ILE A 26 -1.73 7.47 5.12
N PRO A 27 -2.59 6.72 4.40
CA PRO A 27 -3.86 7.26 3.91
C PRO A 27 -4.82 7.53 5.06
N ARG A 28 -4.68 6.76 6.16
CA ARG A 28 -5.40 7.00 7.40
C ARG A 28 -5.00 8.30 8.06
N LEU A 29 -3.71 8.64 8.07
CA LEU A 29 -3.26 9.96 8.50
C LEU A 29 -3.79 11.08 7.59
N PHE A 30 -3.91 10.85 6.27
CA PHE A 30 -4.52 11.81 5.35
C PHE A 30 -5.99 12.09 5.72
N ILE A 31 -6.76 11.05 6.04
CA ILE A 31 -8.14 11.20 6.50
C ILE A 31 -8.20 12.08 7.75
N TYR A 32 -7.37 11.79 8.76
CA TYR A 32 -7.35 12.58 10.00
C TYR A 32 -6.89 14.01 9.79
N PHE A 33 -5.94 14.25 8.87
CA PHE A 33 -5.52 15.59 8.50
C PHE A 33 -6.69 16.38 7.86
N ILE A 34 -7.38 15.78 6.90
CA ILE A 34 -8.53 16.38 6.20
C ILE A 34 -9.69 16.64 7.18
N GLU A 35 -9.99 15.70 8.08
CA GLU A 35 -11.04 15.88 9.09
C GLU A 35 -10.66 16.97 10.10
N SER A 36 -9.40 17.03 10.53
CA SER A 36 -8.90 18.07 11.44
C SER A 36 -8.91 19.45 10.81
N SER A 37 -8.70 19.55 9.50
CA SER A 37 -8.72 20.83 8.78
C SER A 37 -10.08 21.57 8.80
N LYS A 38 -11.16 20.85 9.14
CA LYS A 38 -12.54 21.34 9.23
C LYS A 38 -12.97 21.75 10.64
N LYS A 39 -12.11 21.53 11.64
CA LYS A 39 -12.37 21.91 13.03
C LYS A 39 -12.16 23.41 13.26
N GLU A 40 -12.52 23.88 14.46
CA GLU A 40 -12.28 25.26 14.89
C GLU A 40 -10.79 25.62 14.84
N LYS A 41 -10.50 26.93 14.76
CA LYS A 41 -9.16 27.45 14.43
C LYS A 41 -8.04 26.91 15.33
N LEU A 42 -8.27 26.85 16.64
CA LEU A 42 -7.26 26.38 17.61
C LEU A 42 -7.00 24.86 17.47
N GLU A 43 -8.07 24.06 17.41
CA GLU A 43 -7.94 22.61 17.25
C GLU A 43 -7.32 22.24 15.90
N LYS A 44 -7.70 22.97 14.85
CA LYS A 44 -7.18 22.80 13.50
C LYS A 44 -5.66 22.92 13.51
N GLU A 45 -5.13 24.06 13.97
CA GLU A 45 -3.68 24.32 13.93
C GLU A 45 -2.89 23.27 14.69
N ILE A 46 -3.32 22.91 15.91
CA ILE A 46 -2.63 21.91 16.75
C ILE A 46 -2.64 20.53 16.06
N LEU A 47 -3.80 20.07 15.61
CA LEU A 47 -3.95 18.73 15.03
C LEU A 47 -3.28 18.62 13.67
N THR A 48 -3.43 19.61 12.77
CA THR A 48 -2.81 19.56 11.45
C THR A 48 -1.29 19.59 11.54
N ASN A 49 -0.72 20.38 12.46
CA ASN A 49 0.73 20.43 12.66
C ASN A 49 1.27 19.08 13.15
N GLN A 50 0.62 18.50 14.17
CA GLN A 50 1.04 17.21 14.70
C GLN A 50 0.92 16.09 13.65
N ILE A 51 -0.21 16.02 12.94
CA ILE A 51 -0.43 15.01 11.91
C ILE A 51 0.56 15.20 10.75
N SER A 52 0.89 16.43 10.37
CA SER A 52 1.89 16.71 9.34
C SER A 52 3.25 16.08 9.68
N VAL A 53 3.73 16.27 10.91
CA VAL A 53 4.98 15.66 11.39
C VAL A 53 4.89 14.13 11.39
N MET A 54 3.76 13.56 11.82
CA MET A 54 3.56 12.10 11.82
C MET A 54 3.59 11.53 10.40
N MET A 55 2.94 12.19 9.45
CA MET A 55 2.92 11.80 8.03
C MET A 55 4.33 11.85 7.44
N GLU A 56 5.08 12.93 7.69
CA GLU A 56 6.42 13.10 7.17
C GLU A 56 7.38 12.03 7.70
N ARG A 57 7.40 11.82 9.02
CA ARG A 57 8.25 10.81 9.65
C ARG A 57 7.91 9.42 9.14
N LEU A 58 6.64 9.03 9.12
CA LEU A 58 6.21 7.74 8.59
C LEU A 58 6.66 7.56 7.14
N TRP A 59 6.47 8.58 6.30
CA TRP A 59 6.71 8.47 4.87
C TRP A 59 8.20 8.41 4.52
N PHE A 60 9.01 9.32 5.08
CA PHE A 60 10.41 9.44 4.71
C PHE A 60 11.34 8.54 5.53
N ILE A 61 10.98 8.20 6.78
CA ILE A 61 11.81 7.33 7.63
C ILE A 61 11.47 5.85 7.41
N ILE A 62 10.19 5.52 7.19
CA ILE A 62 9.73 4.13 7.11
C ILE A 62 9.37 3.74 5.68
N ALA A 63 8.37 4.41 5.07
CA ALA A 63 7.77 3.93 3.83
C ALA A 63 8.74 4.01 2.62
N TRP A 64 9.44 5.12 2.41
CA TRP A 64 10.39 5.27 1.30
C TRP A 64 11.60 4.33 1.42
N PRO A 65 12.33 4.29 2.55
CA PRO A 65 13.49 3.41 2.68
C PRO A 65 13.13 1.92 2.53
N SER A 66 12.00 1.51 3.12
CA SER A 66 11.52 0.13 2.98
C SER A 66 11.07 -0.20 1.56
N ALA A 67 10.42 0.72 0.84
CA ALA A 67 10.07 0.54 -0.57
C ALA A 67 11.30 0.28 -1.44
N ILE A 68 12.32 1.13 -1.29
CA ILE A 68 13.57 1.03 -2.05
C ILE A 68 14.26 -0.31 -1.77
N MET A 69 14.37 -0.69 -0.48
CA MET A 69 14.97 -1.97 -0.09
C MET A 69 14.16 -3.17 -0.57
N ALA A 70 12.82 -3.13 -0.47
CA ALA A 70 11.95 -4.20 -0.94
C ALA A 70 12.12 -4.45 -2.44
N LEU A 71 12.16 -3.37 -3.24
CA LEU A 71 12.39 -3.45 -4.69
C LEU A 71 13.81 -3.96 -5.00
N PHE A 72 14.82 -3.44 -4.31
CA PHE A 72 16.20 -3.87 -4.49
C PHE A 72 16.38 -5.37 -4.25
N PHE A 73 15.93 -5.89 -3.10
CA PHE A 73 16.01 -7.32 -2.80
C PHE A 73 15.09 -8.15 -3.71
N GLY A 74 13.96 -7.60 -4.15
CA GLY A 74 13.07 -8.26 -5.12
C GLY A 74 13.75 -8.48 -6.47
N ILE A 75 14.43 -7.45 -6.98
CA ILE A 75 15.24 -7.54 -8.22
C ILE A 75 16.40 -8.50 -8.03
N TRP A 76 17.09 -8.44 -6.88
CA TRP A 76 18.18 -9.36 -6.58
C TRP A 76 17.71 -10.83 -6.61
N LEU A 77 16.54 -11.13 -6.03
CA LEU A 77 15.98 -12.49 -6.10
C LEU A 77 15.67 -12.95 -7.53
N LEU A 78 15.23 -12.05 -8.41
CA LEU A 78 15.01 -12.37 -9.82
C LEU A 78 16.31 -12.68 -10.56
N ILE A 79 17.41 -11.99 -10.23
CA ILE A 79 18.74 -12.27 -10.79
C ILE A 79 19.25 -13.64 -10.32
N LEU A 80 18.98 -14.01 -9.06
CA LEU A 80 19.38 -15.32 -8.52
C LEU A 80 18.55 -16.47 -9.08
N VAL A 81 17.28 -16.23 -9.45
CA VAL A 81 16.37 -17.24 -9.99
C VAL A 81 15.69 -16.70 -11.26
N PRO A 82 16.43 -16.60 -12.38
CA PRO A 82 15.91 -15.99 -13.61
C PRO A 82 14.75 -16.79 -14.22
N ASN A 83 14.69 -18.10 -13.93
CA ASN A 83 13.62 -18.98 -14.40
C ASN A 83 12.22 -18.52 -13.97
N TRP A 84 12.09 -17.76 -12.88
CA TRP A 84 10.81 -17.22 -12.46
C TRP A 84 10.18 -16.27 -13.48
N LEU A 85 10.96 -15.62 -14.35
CA LEU A 85 10.41 -14.71 -15.37
C LEU A 85 9.57 -15.44 -16.43
N TYR A 86 9.73 -16.74 -16.58
CA TYR A 86 8.91 -17.57 -17.48
C TYR A 86 7.61 -18.05 -16.82
N GLU A 87 7.49 -17.89 -15.50
CA GLU A 87 6.33 -18.35 -14.74
C GLU A 87 5.22 -17.29 -14.71
N LYS A 88 4.00 -17.68 -15.08
CA LYS A 88 2.86 -16.75 -15.18
C LYS A 88 2.58 -16.01 -13.87
N TRP A 89 2.65 -16.70 -12.72
CA TRP A 89 2.43 -16.08 -11.40
C TRP A 89 3.43 -14.97 -11.07
N MET A 90 4.68 -15.09 -11.54
CA MET A 90 5.70 -14.07 -11.31
C MET A 90 5.43 -12.84 -12.17
N ILE A 91 5.11 -13.03 -13.45
CA ILE A 91 4.75 -11.91 -14.34
C ILE A 91 3.55 -11.14 -13.74
N THR A 92 2.51 -11.85 -13.30
CA THR A 92 1.36 -11.22 -12.64
C THR A 92 1.76 -10.51 -11.35
N LYS A 93 2.61 -11.13 -10.51
CA LYS A 93 3.13 -10.48 -9.30
C LYS A 93 3.85 -9.17 -9.65
N LEU A 94 4.67 -9.14 -10.69
CA LEU A 94 5.40 -7.94 -11.11
C LEU A 94 4.47 -6.83 -11.59
N ILE A 95 3.35 -7.17 -12.24
CA ILE A 95 2.31 -6.19 -12.58
C ILE A 95 1.74 -5.56 -11.31
N PHE A 96 1.40 -6.37 -10.29
CA PHE A 96 0.92 -5.83 -9.00
C PHE A 96 1.97 -4.99 -8.28
N VAL A 97 3.25 -5.40 -8.30
CA VAL A 97 4.35 -4.61 -7.72
C VAL A 97 4.50 -3.27 -8.45
N PHE A 98 4.40 -3.27 -9.78
CA PHE A 98 4.43 -2.04 -10.57
C PHE A 98 3.25 -1.12 -10.22
N SER A 99 2.02 -1.66 -10.13
CA SER A 99 0.86 -0.90 -9.65
C SER A 99 1.05 -0.36 -8.23
N LEU A 100 1.69 -1.11 -7.34
CA LEU A 100 2.00 -0.67 -5.97
C LEU A 100 3.01 0.49 -5.97
N VAL A 101 4.01 0.46 -6.85
CA VAL A 101 4.96 1.57 -7.02
C VAL A 101 4.26 2.83 -7.53
N LEU A 102 3.39 2.70 -8.54
CA LEU A 102 2.57 3.83 -9.02
C LEU A 102 1.70 4.40 -7.89
N TYR A 103 1.06 3.53 -7.11
CA TYR A 103 0.29 3.92 -5.94
C TYR A 103 1.15 4.65 -4.89
N HIS A 104 2.34 4.16 -4.60
CA HIS A 104 3.29 4.78 -3.68
C HIS A 104 3.68 6.19 -4.16
N ILE A 105 4.03 6.35 -5.43
CA ILE A 105 4.37 7.65 -6.02
C ILE A 105 3.18 8.61 -5.97
N LYS A 106 1.97 8.15 -6.33
CA LYS A 106 0.77 8.99 -6.24
C LYS A 106 0.47 9.42 -4.80
N THR A 107 0.67 8.53 -3.84
CA THR A 107 0.54 8.80 -2.40
C THR A 107 1.56 9.84 -1.92
N HIS A 108 2.79 9.81 -2.45
CA HIS A 108 3.80 10.83 -2.19
C HIS A 108 3.38 12.23 -2.69
N TYR A 109 2.75 12.31 -3.87
CA TYR A 109 2.21 13.58 -4.35
C TYR A 109 1.08 14.11 -3.45
N ILE A 110 0.16 13.23 -3.02
CA ILE A 110 -0.91 13.59 -2.08
C ILE A 110 -0.32 14.11 -0.77
N LEU A 111 0.72 13.46 -0.23
CA LEU A 111 1.42 13.92 0.97
C LEU A 111 1.92 15.37 0.82
N LYS A 112 2.61 15.68 -0.28
CA LYS A 112 3.13 17.02 -0.56
C LYS A 112 2.02 18.06 -0.71
N GLU A 113 0.92 17.71 -1.36
CA GLU A 113 -0.27 18.57 -1.47
C GLU A 113 -0.87 18.86 -0.08
N LEU A 114 -1.01 17.86 0.78
CA LEU A 114 -1.54 18.06 2.14
C LEU A 114 -0.58 18.87 3.03
N GLN A 115 0.73 18.65 2.92
CA GLN A 115 1.74 19.43 3.66
C GLN A 115 1.79 20.90 3.24
N SER A 116 1.46 21.20 1.97
CA SER A 116 1.31 22.58 1.48
C SER A 116 -0.06 23.20 1.80
N GLY A 117 -0.91 22.51 2.57
CA GLY A 117 -2.25 22.97 2.93
C GLY A 117 -3.29 22.84 1.81
N ILE A 118 -2.96 22.20 0.69
CA ILE A 118 -3.83 22.06 -0.47
C ILE A 118 -4.69 20.80 -0.31
N ILE A 119 -5.96 20.98 0.07
CA ILE A 119 -6.91 19.88 0.29
C ILE A 119 -7.80 19.68 -0.94
N LYS A 120 -7.35 18.83 -1.88
CA LYS A 120 -8.12 18.50 -3.10
C LYS A 120 -9.08 17.33 -2.94
N TYR A 121 -8.78 16.41 -2.03
CA TYR A 121 -9.49 15.14 -1.90
C TYR A 121 -10.38 15.10 -0.66
N SER A 122 -11.47 14.33 -0.73
CA SER A 122 -12.37 14.12 0.39
C SER A 122 -11.88 12.99 1.33
N SER A 123 -12.34 13.02 2.59
CA SER A 123 -12.11 11.92 3.55
C SER A 123 -12.63 10.58 3.01
N ASP A 124 -13.80 10.58 2.37
CA ASP A 124 -14.38 9.37 1.77
C ASP A 124 -13.50 8.81 0.62
N PHE A 125 -12.96 9.67 -0.24
CA PHE A 125 -12.03 9.25 -1.28
C PHE A 125 -10.76 8.64 -0.67
N MET A 126 -10.21 9.24 0.38
CA MET A 126 -9.00 8.71 1.05
C MET A 126 -9.24 7.36 1.74
N ARG A 127 -10.47 7.05 2.15
CA ARG A 127 -10.85 5.73 2.65
C ARG A 127 -10.80 4.68 1.54
N ILE A 128 -11.33 4.99 0.37
CA ILE A 128 -11.23 4.09 -0.79
C ILE A 128 -9.76 3.93 -1.20
N TRP A 129 -9.00 5.04 -1.19
CA TRP A 129 -7.56 5.03 -1.48
C TRP A 129 -6.79 4.11 -0.53
N ASN A 130 -7.10 4.14 0.77
CA ASN A 130 -6.53 3.24 1.76
C ASN A 130 -6.66 1.76 1.37
N GLU A 131 -7.84 1.36 0.92
CA GLU A 131 -8.14 -0.04 0.62
C GLU A 131 -7.46 -0.58 -0.64
N VAL A 132 -6.97 0.29 -1.52
CA VAL A 132 -6.13 -0.13 -2.66
C VAL A 132 -4.93 -0.93 -2.16
N THR A 133 -4.33 -0.51 -1.03
CA THR A 133 -3.23 -1.23 -0.39
C THR A 133 -3.65 -2.64 0.05
N SER A 134 -4.83 -2.77 0.66
CA SER A 134 -5.42 -4.04 1.10
C SER A 134 -5.59 -5.01 -0.07
N VAL A 135 -6.18 -4.53 -1.17
CA VAL A 135 -6.45 -5.33 -2.37
C VAL A 135 -5.17 -5.84 -3.01
N ILE A 136 -4.15 -4.98 -3.14
CA ILE A 136 -2.85 -5.38 -3.71
C ILE A 136 -2.17 -6.41 -2.80
N LEU A 137 -2.15 -6.20 -1.48
CA LEU A 137 -1.54 -7.14 -0.53
C LEU A 137 -2.14 -8.53 -0.67
N VAL A 138 -3.47 -8.63 -0.57
CA VAL A 138 -4.18 -9.92 -0.63
C VAL A 138 -3.90 -10.63 -1.95
N SER A 139 -3.99 -9.89 -3.06
CA SER A 139 -3.71 -10.43 -4.40
C SER A 139 -2.30 -10.99 -4.53
N VAL A 140 -1.28 -10.24 -4.06
CA VAL A 140 0.13 -10.66 -4.12
C VAL A 140 0.40 -11.87 -3.22
N VAL A 141 -0.16 -11.91 -2.01
CA VAL A 141 0.03 -13.04 -1.09
C VAL A 141 -0.54 -14.33 -1.68
N PHE A 142 -1.77 -14.30 -2.20
CA PHE A 142 -2.36 -15.48 -2.86
C PHE A 142 -1.55 -15.94 -4.06
N LEU A 143 -1.07 -15.02 -4.90
CA LEU A 143 -0.20 -15.37 -6.04
C LEU A 143 1.11 -16.05 -5.60
N VAL A 144 1.76 -15.54 -4.54
CA VAL A 144 3.04 -16.08 -4.07
C VAL A 144 2.88 -17.43 -3.36
N VAL A 145 1.76 -17.65 -2.66
CA VAL A 145 1.50 -18.91 -1.94
C VAL A 145 1.07 -20.02 -2.90
N LEU A 146 0.16 -19.71 -3.84
CA LEU A 146 -0.39 -20.70 -4.77
C LEU A 146 0.52 -20.94 -5.99
N LYS A 147 1.30 -19.95 -6.44
CA LYS A 147 2.24 -20.07 -7.57
C LYS A 147 1.59 -20.73 -8.80
N ASN A 148 2.03 -21.94 -9.15
CA ASN A 148 1.61 -22.67 -10.34
C ASN A 148 0.26 -23.38 -10.17
N THR A 149 -0.30 -23.43 -8.95
CA THR A 149 -1.63 -24.02 -8.69
C THR A 149 -2.77 -23.00 -8.80
N VAL A 150 -2.46 -21.74 -9.13
CA VAL A 150 -3.47 -20.69 -9.30
C VAL A 150 -4.39 -21.02 -10.48
N ASN A 151 -5.66 -21.26 -10.19
CA ASN A 151 -6.71 -21.17 -11.20
C ASN A 151 -7.00 -19.68 -11.47
N TRP A 152 -6.61 -19.22 -12.66
CA TRP A 152 -6.69 -17.81 -13.04
C TRP A 152 -8.11 -17.25 -13.04
N THR A 153 -9.09 -18.03 -13.48
CA THR A 153 -10.51 -17.63 -13.49
C THR A 153 -11.04 -17.48 -12.06
N LEU A 154 -10.67 -18.41 -11.19
CA LEU A 154 -11.04 -18.39 -9.78
C LEU A 154 -10.38 -17.20 -9.05
N PHE A 155 -9.10 -16.94 -9.34
CA PHE A 155 -8.34 -15.83 -8.76
C PHE A 155 -8.93 -14.46 -9.13
N THR A 156 -9.25 -14.24 -10.41
CA THR A 156 -9.87 -12.98 -10.84
C THR A 156 -11.27 -12.82 -10.25
N PHE A 157 -12.04 -13.90 -10.16
CA PHE A 157 -13.35 -13.87 -9.51
C PHE A 157 -13.27 -13.49 -8.02
N PHE A 158 -12.36 -14.12 -7.26
CA PHE A 158 -12.17 -13.81 -5.84
C PHE A 158 -11.64 -12.39 -5.60
N THR A 159 -10.73 -11.89 -6.44
CA THR A 159 -10.23 -10.51 -6.29
C THR A 159 -11.34 -9.49 -6.56
N VAL A 160 -12.20 -9.70 -7.57
CA VAL A 160 -13.36 -8.84 -7.84
C VAL A 160 -14.37 -8.89 -6.69
N ILE A 161 -14.71 -10.08 -6.18
CA ILE A 161 -15.58 -10.23 -5.00
C ILE A 161 -15.00 -9.48 -3.81
N PHE A 162 -13.71 -9.62 -3.56
CA PHE A 162 -13.05 -8.96 -2.44
C PHE A 162 -13.11 -7.44 -2.55
N ILE A 163 -12.90 -6.88 -3.75
CA ILE A 163 -13.06 -5.44 -4.01
C ILE A 163 -14.51 -5.00 -3.75
N ILE A 164 -15.49 -5.72 -4.28
CA ILE A 164 -16.92 -5.41 -4.07
C ILE A 164 -17.27 -5.46 -2.59
N LEU A 165 -16.81 -6.50 -1.87
CA LEU A 165 -17.02 -6.65 -0.43
C LEU A 165 -16.47 -5.46 0.34
N ILE A 166 -15.24 -5.03 0.04
CA ILE A 166 -14.64 -3.85 0.67
C ILE A 166 -15.45 -2.58 0.40
N LEU A 167 -15.88 -2.36 -0.85
CA LEU A 167 -16.70 -1.19 -1.20
C LEU A 167 -18.05 -1.19 -0.47
N VAL A 168 -18.66 -2.37 -0.32
CA VAL A 168 -19.89 -2.55 0.48
C VAL A 168 -19.63 -2.24 1.95
N LEU A 169 -18.54 -2.75 2.53
CA LEU A 169 -18.17 -2.48 3.92
C LEU A 169 -17.95 -0.98 4.19
N ILE A 170 -17.27 -0.27 3.27
CA ILE A 170 -17.11 1.19 3.36
C ILE A 170 -18.48 1.88 3.33
N LYS A 171 -19.38 1.46 2.43
CA LYS A 171 -20.71 2.05 2.31
C LYS A 171 -21.57 1.79 3.55
N LEU A 172 -21.53 0.57 4.10
CA LEU A 172 -22.22 0.20 5.34
C LEU A 172 -21.68 1.00 6.54
N TYR A 173 -20.36 1.12 6.66
CA TYR A 173 -19.73 1.93 7.71
C TYR A 173 -20.16 3.40 7.63
N LYS A 174 -20.31 3.94 6.41
CA LYS A 174 -20.83 5.30 6.21
C LYS A 174 -22.29 5.44 6.67
N ILE A 175 -23.12 4.43 6.42
CA ILE A 175 -24.54 4.44 6.85
C ILE A 175 -24.64 4.34 8.37
N LEU A 176 -23.85 3.49 9.04
CA LEU A 176 -23.90 3.32 10.49
C LEU A 176 -23.36 4.51 11.29
N ARG A 177 -22.53 5.37 10.66
CA ARG A 177 -21.96 6.57 11.29
C ARG A 177 -22.88 7.79 11.21
N ASN A 178 -23.79 7.82 10.24
CA ASN A 178 -24.76 8.90 10.05
C ASN A 178 -26.07 8.55 10.76
#